data_AF-A0A6J1QVR1-F1
#
_entry.id   AF-A0A6J1QVR1-F1
#
_cell.length_a   1.000
_cell.length_b   1.000
_cell.length_c   1.000
_cell.angle_alpha   90.00
_cell.angle_beta   90.00
_cell.angle_gamma   90.00
#
_symmetry.space_group_name_H-M   'P 1'
#
loop_
_entity.id
_entity.type
_entity.pdbx_description
1 polymer ?
#
loop_
_entity_poly.entity_id
_entity_poly.type
_entity_poly.pdbx_seq_one_letter_code
_entity_poly.pdbx_strand_id
1 'polypeptide(L)'
;MIHLGARYYSLIRLLLLAVGLWPYQQSIFTQFQFIFFSAILSASIIFQLTPLIVLKCTSDLVTKVLSSVSFFILFIINYNAFRLNIEVVKKLLMELQHILNKLRDKNEIAIAKKYSCIANRYTITLTGKAIFIDFCM
;
A
#
# COMPACT_ATOMS: atom_id res chain seq x y z
N MET A 1 24.44 -5.61 -16.84
CA MET A 1 23.13 -6.31 -16.74
C MET A 1 22.31 -5.64 -15.63
N ILE A 2 21.06 -5.26 -15.91
CA ILE A 2 20.31 -4.19 -15.21
C ILE A 2 19.85 -4.65 -13.81
N HIS A 3 20.74 -4.53 -12.81
CA HIS A 3 20.47 -4.86 -11.40
C HIS A 3 19.49 -3.89 -10.71
N LEU A 4 19.18 -2.78 -11.40
CA LEU A 4 18.46 -1.64 -10.87
C LEU A 4 16.94 -1.85 -10.88
N GLY A 5 16.40 -2.24 -12.04
CA GLY A 5 15.00 -2.63 -12.18
C GLY A 5 14.68 -3.76 -11.21
N ALA A 6 15.59 -4.73 -11.06
CA ALA A 6 15.43 -5.84 -10.13
C ALA A 6 15.21 -5.40 -8.67
N ARG A 7 15.96 -4.41 -8.16
CA ARG A 7 15.86 -4.01 -6.73
C ARG A 7 14.60 -3.19 -6.41
N TYR A 8 14.24 -2.23 -7.26
CA TYR A 8 13.01 -1.44 -7.07
C TYR A 8 11.76 -2.29 -7.27
N TYR A 9 11.75 -3.08 -8.35
CA TYR A 9 10.69 -4.05 -8.59
C TYR A 9 10.58 -5.05 -7.45
N SER A 10 11.70 -5.53 -6.89
CA SER A 10 11.70 -6.44 -5.75
C SER A 10 11.02 -5.86 -4.51
N LEU A 11 11.14 -4.56 -4.25
CA LEU A 11 10.54 -3.95 -3.07
C LEU A 11 9.06 -3.67 -3.23
N ILE A 12 8.65 -3.11 -4.38
CA ILE A 12 7.23 -2.98 -4.71
C ILE A 12 6.57 -4.34 -4.73
N ARG A 13 7.25 -5.35 -5.29
CA ARG A 13 6.80 -6.72 -5.27
C ARG A 13 6.65 -7.27 -3.86
N LEU A 14 7.66 -7.09 -3.00
CA LEU A 14 7.59 -7.52 -1.60
C LEU A 14 6.40 -6.87 -0.88
N LEU A 15 6.19 -5.56 -1.05
CA LEU A 15 5.12 -4.83 -0.40
C LEU A 15 3.73 -5.25 -0.90
N LEU A 16 3.56 -5.33 -2.21
CA LEU A 16 2.30 -5.78 -2.80
C LEU A 16 2.01 -7.25 -2.45
N LEU A 17 3.04 -8.11 -2.35
CA LEU A 17 2.88 -9.49 -1.88
C LEU A 17 2.51 -9.55 -0.39
N ALA A 18 3.17 -8.76 0.45
CA ALA A 18 2.86 -8.70 1.88
C ALA A 18 1.40 -8.29 2.13
N VAL A 19 0.90 -7.37 1.31
CA VAL A 19 -0.45 -6.82 1.40
C VAL A 19 -1.49 -7.65 0.60
N GLY A 20 -1.07 -8.68 -0.14
CA GLY A 20 -1.95 -9.54 -0.95
C GLY A 20 -2.49 -8.90 -2.23
N LEU A 21 -1.91 -7.78 -2.67
CA LEU A 21 -2.32 -6.99 -3.84
C LEU A 21 -1.43 -7.24 -5.08
N TRP A 22 -0.65 -8.31 -5.10
CA TRP A 22 0.29 -8.57 -6.20
C TRP A 22 -0.43 -8.96 -7.52
N PRO A 23 -0.24 -8.21 -8.63
CA PRO A 23 -1.06 -8.36 -9.83
C PRO A 23 -0.71 -9.55 -10.74
N TYR A 24 0.46 -10.18 -10.58
CA TYR A 24 0.88 -11.26 -11.48
C TYR A 24 0.42 -12.64 -11.02
N GLN A 25 0.18 -12.84 -9.72
CA GLN A 25 -0.15 -14.15 -9.17
C GLN A 25 -1.27 -14.03 -8.15
N GLN A 26 -2.50 -14.10 -8.66
CA GLN A 26 -3.71 -14.08 -7.85
C GLN A 26 -4.01 -15.51 -7.41
N SER A 27 -3.29 -15.97 -6.39
CA SER A 27 -3.53 -17.29 -5.79
C SER A 27 -4.66 -17.24 -4.77
N ILE A 28 -5.19 -18.40 -4.39
CA ILE A 28 -6.15 -18.53 -3.27
C ILE A 28 -5.60 -17.84 -2.00
N PHE A 29 -4.29 -17.92 -1.78
CA PHE A 29 -3.62 -17.25 -0.66
C PHE A 29 -3.75 -15.71 -0.72
N THR A 30 -3.58 -15.09 -1.88
CA THR A 30 -3.76 -13.63 -2.02
C THR A 30 -5.21 -13.19 -1.80
N GLN A 31 -6.18 -14.03 -2.17
CA GLN A 31 -7.59 -13.75 -1.88
C GLN A 31 -7.87 -13.85 -0.38
N PHE A 32 -7.31 -14.85 0.28
CA PHE A 32 -7.41 -14.99 1.73
C PHE A 32 -6.78 -13.81 2.46
N GLN A 33 -5.57 -13.39 2.08
CA GLN A 33 -4.91 -12.20 2.63
C GLN A 33 -5.80 -10.96 2.45
N PHE A 34 -6.39 -10.76 1.28
CA PHE A 34 -7.28 -9.63 1.02
C PHE A 34 -8.50 -9.62 1.94
N ILE A 35 -9.18 -10.77 2.09
CA ILE A 35 -10.34 -10.89 2.97
C ILE A 35 -9.93 -10.64 4.41
N PHE A 36 -8.80 -11.21 4.84
CA PHE A 36 -8.28 -11.07 6.19
C PHE A 36 -7.94 -9.62 6.54
N PHE A 37 -7.17 -8.91 5.70
CA PHE A 37 -6.86 -7.49 5.91
C PHE A 37 -8.11 -6.61 5.86
N SER A 38 -9.03 -6.87 4.94
CA SER A 38 -10.30 -6.13 4.85
C SER A 38 -11.16 -6.33 6.11
N ALA A 39 -11.21 -7.54 6.65
CA ALA A 39 -11.92 -7.86 7.88
C ALA A 39 -11.29 -7.15 9.09
N ILE A 40 -9.95 -7.14 9.21
CA ILE A 40 -9.25 -6.42 10.29
C ILE A 40 -9.54 -4.92 10.25
N LEU A 41 -9.46 -4.30 9.06
CA LEU A 41 -9.77 -2.87 8.91
C LEU A 41 -11.22 -2.56 9.28
N SER A 42 -12.15 -3.42 8.87
CA SER A 42 -13.58 -3.27 9.19
C SER A 42 -13.85 -3.45 10.69
N ALA A 43 -13.23 -4.44 11.33
CA ALA A 43 -13.33 -4.66 12.77
C ALA A 43 -12.74 -3.48 13.57
N SER A 44 -11.63 -2.91 13.09
CA SER A 44 -11.00 -1.74 13.71
C SER A 44 -11.93 -0.53 13.72
N ILE A 45 -12.68 -0.30 12.64
CA ILE A 45 -13.70 0.76 12.57
C ILE A 45 -14.81 0.51 13.60
N ILE A 46 -15.35 -0.72 13.67
CA ILE A 46 -16.42 -1.07 14.62
C ILE A 46 -15.96 -0.87 16.06
N PHE A 47 -14.74 -1.29 16.38
CA PHE A 47 -14.16 -1.12 17.72
C PHE A 47 -14.01 0.36 18.08
N GLN A 48 -13.52 1.20 17.16
CA GLN A 48 -13.39 2.65 17.38
C GLN A 48 -14.72 3.37 17.52
N LEU A 49 -15.80 2.86 16.93
CA LEU A 49 -17.15 3.43 17.07
C LEU A 49 -17.83 3.04 18.39
N THR A 50 -17.40 1.95 19.05
CA THR A 50 -18.02 1.46 20.30
C THR A 50 -18.01 2.50 21.44
N PRO A 51 -16.90 3.24 21.70
CA PRO A 51 -16.86 4.31 22.70
C PRO A 51 -17.86 5.45 22.47
N LEU A 52 -18.24 5.73 21.21
CA LEU A 52 -19.24 6.78 20.91
C LEU A 52 -20.64 6.40 21.40
N ILE A 53 -20.93 5.10 21.48
CA ILE A 53 -22.24 4.57 21.90
C ILE A 53 -22.27 4.38 23.42
N VAL A 54 -21.16 3.92 24.00
CA VAL A 54 -21.09 3.52 25.43
C VAL A 54 -20.75 4.67 26.37
N LEU A 55 -19.93 5.64 25.93
CA LEU A 55 -19.47 6.75 26.77
C LEU A 55 -20.36 7.99 26.59
N LYS A 56 -20.40 8.90 27.57
CA LYS A 56 -21.01 10.21 27.37
C LYS A 56 -20.27 10.96 26.25
N CYS A 57 -21.03 11.28 25.20
CA CYS A 57 -20.54 11.95 24.01
C CYS A 57 -19.98 13.34 24.35
N THR A 58 -18.65 13.46 24.41
CA THR A 58 -17.96 14.75 24.49
C THR A 58 -17.54 15.15 23.08
N SER A 59 -17.72 16.41 22.71
CA SER A 59 -17.37 16.88 21.35
C SER A 59 -15.93 16.56 20.96
N ASP A 60 -14.96 16.64 21.88
CA ASP A 60 -13.56 16.29 21.64
C ASP A 60 -13.37 14.80 21.30
N LEU A 61 -14.05 13.90 22.04
CA LEU A 61 -14.02 12.46 21.78
C LEU A 61 -14.63 12.13 20.42
N VAL A 62 -15.76 12.75 20.09
CA VAL A 62 -16.44 12.57 18.80
C VAL A 62 -15.53 12.96 17.65
N THR A 63 -14.90 14.13 17.72
CA THR A 63 -14.01 14.62 16.66
C THR A 63 -12.80 13.70 16.48
N LYS A 64 -12.16 13.25 17.57
CA LYS A 64 -11.01 12.33 17.49
C LYS A 64 -11.39 10.99 16.87
N VAL A 65 -12.47 10.38 17.34
CA VAL A 65 -12.94 9.08 16.81
C VAL A 65 -13.34 9.22 15.34
N LEU A 66 -14.09 10.26 14.98
CA LEU A 66 -14.53 10.46 13.60
C LEU A 66 -13.34 10.70 12.65
N SER A 67 -12.34 11.48 13.09
CA SER A 67 -11.09 11.67 12.35
C SER A 67 -10.38 10.34 12.12
N SER A 68 -10.24 9.52 13.17
CA SER A 68 -9.64 8.18 13.06
C SER A 68 -10.42 7.25 12.12
N VAL A 69 -11.73 7.15 12.30
CA VAL A 69 -12.60 6.32 11.45
C VAL A 69 -12.53 6.75 9.99
N SER A 70 -12.53 8.06 9.71
CA SER A 70 -12.40 8.58 8.35
C SER A 70 -11.09 8.15 7.68
N PHE A 71 -10.00 8.10 8.44
CA PHE A 71 -8.71 7.60 7.96
C PHE A 71 -8.80 6.13 7.54
N PHE A 72 -9.36 5.24 8.38
CA PHE A 72 -9.53 3.83 8.01
C PHE A 72 -10.47 3.62 6.82
N ILE A 73 -11.54 4.41 6.71
CA ILE A 73 -12.44 4.35 5.56
C ILE A 73 -11.68 4.68 4.27
N LEU A 74 -10.81 5.70 4.28
CA LEU A 74 -9.96 6.02 3.13
C LEU A 74 -9.04 4.84 2.77
N PHE A 75 -8.46 4.14 3.75
CA PHE A 75 -7.68 2.93 3.47
C PHE A 75 -8.51 1.85 2.80
N ILE A 76 -9.72 1.55 3.30
CA ILE A 76 -10.62 0.56 2.71
C ILE A 76 -10.96 0.93 1.25
N ILE A 77 -11.31 2.18 0.99
CA ILE A 77 -11.64 2.65 -0.37
C ILE A 77 -10.45 2.45 -1.30
N ASN A 78 -9.25 2.90 -0.90
CA ASN A 78 -8.04 2.74 -1.71
C ASN A 78 -7.66 1.27 -1.91
N TYR A 79 -7.80 0.45 -0.88
CA TYR A 79 -7.51 -0.98 -0.92
C TYR A 79 -8.42 -1.72 -1.91
N ASN A 80 -9.71 -1.42 -1.89
CA ASN A 80 -10.69 -1.96 -2.84
C ASN A 80 -10.46 -1.42 -4.25
N ALA A 81 -10.22 -0.12 -4.42
CA ALA A 81 -9.93 0.49 -5.71
C ALA A 81 -8.69 -0.12 -6.37
N PHE A 82 -7.63 -0.37 -5.59
CA PHE A 82 -6.43 -1.03 -6.10
C PHE A 82 -6.73 -2.46 -6.56
N ARG A 83 -7.54 -3.22 -5.81
CA ARG A 83 -7.93 -4.58 -6.20
C ARG A 83 -8.78 -4.60 -7.46
N LEU A 84 -9.71 -3.67 -7.63
CA LEU A 84 -10.51 -3.55 -8.85
C LEU A 84 -9.66 -3.17 -10.07
N ASN A 85 -8.66 -2.31 -9.86
CA ASN A 85 -7.76 -1.84 -10.92
C ASN A 85 -6.51 -2.71 -11.08
N ILE A 86 -6.49 -3.93 -10.52
CA ILE A 86 -5.29 -4.78 -10.48
C ILE A 86 -4.75 -5.10 -11.88
N GLU A 87 -5.62 -5.24 -12.88
CA GLU A 87 -5.21 -5.47 -14.27
C GLU A 87 -4.55 -4.24 -14.90
N VAL A 88 -5.06 -3.04 -14.60
CA VAL A 88 -4.47 -1.77 -15.07
C VAL A 88 -3.09 -1.59 -14.46
N VAL A 89 -2.96 -1.81 -13.15
CA VAL A 89 -1.67 -1.76 -12.45
C VAL A 89 -0.69 -2.79 -13.04
N LYS A 90 -1.17 -3.98 -13.39
CA LYS A 90 -0.36 -5.01 -14.07
C LYS A 90 0.22 -4.50 -15.39
N LYS A 91 -0.62 -3.88 -16.23
CA LYS A 91 -0.21 -3.33 -17.53
C LYS A 91 0.86 -2.24 -17.36
N LEU A 92 0.63 -1.29 -16.46
CA LEU A 92 1.60 -0.24 -16.14
C LEU A 92 2.94 -0.80 -15.66
N LEU A 93 2.92 -1.85 -14.84
CA LEU A 93 4.16 -2.46 -14.35
C LEU A 93 4.92 -3.21 -15.45
N MET A 94 4.21 -3.87 -16.37
CA MET A 94 4.81 -4.50 -17.55
C MET A 94 5.45 -3.48 -18.48
N GLU A 95 4.75 -2.38 -18.78
CA GLU A 95 5.27 -1.29 -19.61
C GLU A 95 6.52 -0.66 -19.00
N LEU A 96 6.49 -0.37 -17.70
CA LEU A 96 7.64 0.16 -16.98
C LEU A 96 8.85 -0.79 -17.08
N GLN A 97 8.64 -2.10 -16.90
CA GLN A 97 9.70 -3.09 -17.03
C GLN A 97 10.24 -3.16 -18.47
N HIS A 98 9.36 -3.07 -19.47
CA HIS A 98 9.76 -3.06 -20.87
C HIS A 98 10.62 -1.84 -21.20
N ILE A 99 10.22 -0.65 -20.76
CA ILE A 99 10.99 0.59 -20.91
C ILE A 99 12.35 0.45 -20.23
N LEU A 100 12.38 -0.02 -18.99
CA LEU A 100 13.62 -0.20 -18.24
C LEU A 100 14.59 -1.19 -18.91
N ASN A 101 14.08 -2.23 -19.56
CA ASN A 101 14.89 -3.21 -20.29
C ASN A 101 15.41 -2.69 -21.63
N LYS A 102 14.72 -1.73 -22.26
CA LYS A 102 15.10 -1.15 -23.55
C LYS A 102 16.15 -0.02 -23.42
N LEU A 103 16.35 0.51 -22.22
CA LEU A 103 17.37 1.52 -21.91
C LEU A 103 18.78 1.00 -22.24
N ARG A 104 19.46 1.67 -23.18
CA ARG A 104 20.86 1.38 -23.56
C ARG A 104 21.81 2.53 -23.27
N ASP A 105 21.28 3.75 -23.15
CA ASP A 105 22.10 4.93 -22.88
C ASP A 105 22.55 4.99 -21.41
N LYS A 106 23.82 5.34 -21.19
CA LYS A 106 24.42 5.38 -19.86
C LYS A 106 23.83 6.49 -18.99
N ASN A 107 23.47 7.64 -19.58
CA ASN A 107 22.89 8.76 -18.85
C ASN A 107 21.44 8.45 -18.45
N GLU A 108 20.64 7.88 -19.34
CA GLU A 108 19.27 7.45 -19.03
C GLU A 108 19.25 6.39 -17.91
N ILE A 109 20.18 5.42 -17.95
CA ILE A 109 20.33 4.43 -16.88
C ILE A 109 20.72 5.10 -15.55
N ALA A 110 21.59 6.12 -15.58
CA ALA A 110 21.98 6.86 -14.38
C ALA A 110 20.78 7.64 -13.77
N ILE A 111 19.94 8.23 -14.61
CA ILE A 111 18.71 8.91 -14.19
C ILE A 111 17.73 7.91 -13.57
N ALA A 112 17.48 6.78 -14.24
CA ALA A 112 16.62 5.71 -13.70
C ALA A 112 17.14 5.21 -12.34
N LYS A 113 18.47 5.10 -12.18
CA LYS A 113 19.13 4.71 -10.92
C LYS A 113 18.88 5.69 -9.79
N LYS A 114 19.00 6.99 -10.08
CA LYS A 114 18.74 8.05 -9.10
C LYS A 114 17.31 7.98 -8.59
N TYR A 115 16.32 7.93 -9.49
CA TYR A 115 14.91 7.85 -9.12
C TYR A 115 14.55 6.54 -8.41
N SER A 116 15.09 5.41 -8.85
CA SER A 116 14.90 4.12 -8.19
C SER A 116 15.37 4.13 -6.73
N CYS A 117 16.52 4.76 -6.45
CA CYS A 117 17.03 4.90 -5.08
C CYS A 117 16.16 5.83 -4.23
N ILE A 118 15.72 6.95 -4.80
CA ILE A 118 14.84 7.91 -4.12
C ILE A 118 13.50 7.25 -3.78
N ALA A 119 12.86 6.61 -4.75
CA ALA A 119 11.59 5.92 -4.56
C ALA A 119 11.69 4.85 -3.48
N ASN A 120 12.76 4.04 -3.50
CA ASN A 120 13.03 3.05 -2.46
C ASN A 120 13.13 3.68 -1.05
N ARG A 121 13.88 4.77 -0.88
CA ARG A 121 13.97 5.47 0.41
C ARG A 121 12.61 5.98 0.88
N TYR A 122 11.82 6.56 -0.02
CA TYR A 122 10.47 7.02 0.30
C TYR A 122 9.56 5.86 0.71
N THR A 123 9.60 4.76 -0.03
CA THR A 123 8.83 3.55 0.28
C THR A 123 9.17 3.02 1.68
N ILE A 124 10.46 2.87 2.01
CA ILE A 124 10.90 2.41 3.35
C ILE A 124 10.40 3.36 4.44
N THR A 125 10.56 4.67 4.22
CA THR A 125 10.14 5.69 5.19
C THR A 125 8.61 5.67 5.40
N LEU A 126 7.85 5.53 4.31
CA LEU A 126 6.39 5.47 4.34
C LEU A 126 5.89 4.21 5.05
N THR A 127 6.44 3.04 4.72
CA THR A 127 6.07 1.78 5.39
C THR A 127 6.43 1.81 6.87
N GLY A 128 7.60 2.37 7.24
CA GLY A 128 7.98 2.55 8.63
C GLY A 128 7.03 3.47 9.41
N LYS A 129 6.61 4.58 8.80
CA LYS A 129 5.61 5.48 9.41
C LYS A 129 4.23 4.84 9.54
N ALA A 130 3.78 4.10 8.54
CA ALA A 130 2.48 3.42 8.60
C ALA A 130 2.43 2.45 9.79
N ILE A 131 3.46 1.59 9.94
CA ILE A 131 3.57 0.66 11.07
C ILE A 131 3.60 1.41 12.41
N PHE A 132 4.32 2.52 12.50
CA PHE A 132 4.38 3.32 13.73
C PHE A 132 3.02 3.96 14.08
N ILE A 133 2.30 4.47 13.09
CA ILE A 133 0.98 5.08 13.29
C ILE A 133 -0.05 4.03 13.73
N ASP A 134 -0.05 2.86 13.09
CA ASP A 134 -0.93 1.74 13.47
C ASP A 134 -0.65 1.22 14.89
N PHE A 135 0.57 1.42 15.42
CA PHE A 135 0.94 0.99 16.78
C PHE A 135 0.75 2.07 17.85
N CYS A 136 0.75 3.35 17.46
CA CYS A 136 0.58 4.49 18.37
C CYS A 136 -0.88 4.91 18.58
N MET A 137 -1.79 4.49 17.71
CA MET A 137 -3.22 4.81 17.77
C MET A 137 -4.03 3.67 18.38
#